data_AF-A0A3D2LB39-F1
#
_entry.id   AF-A0A3D2LB39-F1
#
_cell.length_a   1.000
_cell.length_b   1.000
_cell.length_c   1.000
_cell.angle_alpha   90.00
_cell.angle_beta   90.00
_cell.angle_gamma   90.00
#
_symmetry.space_group_name_H-M   'P 1'
#
loop_
_entity.id
_entity.type
_entity.pdbx_description
1 polymer ?
#
loop_
_entity_poly.entity_id
_entity_poly.type
_entity_poly.pdbx_seq_one_letter_code
_entity_poly.pdbx_strand_id
1 'polypeptide(L)'
;MVGGFPMFRLIASALAVTALALPASAWGKTGHRIVGEVATTYLSEPAATAIEDVLGPEGLAEASDWPDYMRSNPDSFWRSEANPWHYVTIPEGQTYADVTPPANGDAITALA
;
A
#
# COMPACT_ATOMS: atom_id res chain seq x y z
N MET A 1 -51.28 1.54 14.76
CA MET A 1 -50.09 0.72 14.44
C MET A 1 -49.50 1.10 13.08
N VAL A 2 -48.92 2.30 12.95
CA VAL A 2 -48.30 2.76 11.69
C VAL A 2 -46.89 3.26 12.00
N GLY A 3 -45.92 2.34 12.11
CA GLY A 3 -44.54 2.69 12.49
C GLY A 3 -43.44 1.83 11.86
N GLY A 4 -43.77 0.79 11.08
CA GLY A 4 -42.77 -0.16 10.54
C GLY A 4 -42.27 0.11 9.12
N PHE A 5 -43.02 0.88 8.32
CA PHE A 5 -42.71 1.13 6.91
C PHE A 5 -41.41 1.92 6.63
N PRO A 6 -41.07 2.99 7.40
CA PRO A 6 -39.83 3.72 7.17
C PRO A 6 -38.60 2.93 7.63
N MET A 7 -38.72 2.17 8.73
CA MET A 7 -37.62 1.34 9.27
C MET A 7 -37.23 0.22 8.29
N PHE A 8 -38.21 -0.48 7.72
CA PHE A 8 -37.95 -1.52 6.74
C PHE A 8 -37.25 -0.98 5.48
N ARG A 9 -37.65 0.20 5.00
CA ARG A 9 -37.00 0.87 3.87
C ARG A 9 -35.56 1.26 4.18
N LEU A 10 -35.30 1.80 5.38
CA LEU A 10 -33.95 2.15 5.82
C LEU A 10 -33.05 0.91 5.91
N ILE A 11 -33.55 -0.19 6.48
CA ILE A 11 -32.81 -1.46 6.56
C ILE A 11 -32.54 -2.03 5.17
N ALA A 12 -33.54 -2.05 4.29
CA ALA A 12 -33.38 -2.52 2.92
C ALA A 12 -32.39 -1.67 2.12
N SER A 13 -32.43 -0.34 2.29
CA SER A 13 -31.45 0.58 1.67
C SER A 13 -30.04 0.38 2.22
N ALA A 14 -29.87 0.19 3.53
CA ALA A 14 -28.56 -0.07 4.12
C ALA A 14 -27.97 -1.40 3.63
N LEU A 15 -28.77 -2.47 3.58
CA LEU A 15 -28.37 -3.76 3.02
C LEU A 15 -27.98 -3.65 1.54
N ALA A 16 -28.78 -2.93 0.74
CA ALA A 16 -28.47 -2.69 -0.66
C ALA A 16 -27.15 -1.93 -0.86
N VAL A 17 -26.86 -0.93 -0.02
CA VAL A 17 -25.58 -0.20 -0.06
C VAL A 17 -24.41 -1.10 0.31
N THR A 18 -24.53 -1.94 1.34
CA THR A 18 -23.47 -2.88 1.72
C THR A 18 -23.24 -3.97 0.67
N ALA A 19 -24.29 -4.40 -0.03
CA ALA A 19 -24.17 -5.38 -1.12
C ALA A 19 -23.46 -4.82 -2.36
N LEU A 20 -23.37 -3.49 -2.48
CA LEU A 20 -22.64 -2.79 -3.54
C LEU A 20 -21.22 -2.38 -3.12
N ALA A 21 -20.77 -2.75 -1.91
CA ALA A 21 -19.41 -2.47 -1.47
C ALA A 21 -18.41 -3.26 -2.33
N LEU A 22 -17.72 -2.55 -3.23
CA LEU A 22 -16.63 -3.13 -4.00
C LEU A 22 -15.39 -3.30 -3.12
N PRO A 23 -14.58 -4.34 -3.35
CA PRO A 23 -13.29 -4.45 -2.69
C PRO A 23 -12.45 -3.21 -3.02
N ALA A 24 -11.86 -2.60 -1.99
CA ALA A 24 -10.90 -1.53 -2.19
C ALA A 24 -9.62 -2.14 -2.79
N SER A 25 -9.29 -1.76 -4.02
CA SER A 25 -8.01 -2.08 -4.66
C SER A 25 -6.89 -1.27 -4.01
N ALA A 26 -6.58 -1.59 -2.76
CA ALA A 26 -5.53 -0.92 -2.00
C ALA A 26 -4.15 -1.30 -2.55
N TRP A 27 -3.22 -0.36 -2.48
CA TRP A 27 -1.78 -0.54 -2.73
C TRP A 27 -1.32 -0.91 -4.13
N GLY A 28 -2.18 -1.15 -5.12
CA GLY A 28 -1.72 -1.15 -6.53
C GLY A 28 -1.15 0.22 -6.94
N LYS A 29 -0.85 0.42 -8.23
CA LYS A 29 -0.34 1.71 -8.75
C LYS A 29 -1.00 2.95 -8.15
N THR A 30 -2.34 2.98 -8.11
CA THR A 30 -3.11 4.10 -7.53
C THR A 30 -2.90 4.22 -6.02
N GLY A 31 -2.84 3.10 -5.29
CA GLY A 31 -2.65 3.11 -3.84
C GLY A 31 -1.28 3.64 -3.43
N HIS A 32 -0.21 3.18 -4.09
CA HIS A 32 1.14 3.71 -3.87
C HIS A 32 1.19 5.22 -4.11
N ARG A 33 0.65 5.69 -5.25
CA ARG A 33 0.58 7.11 -5.59
C ARG A 33 -0.18 7.95 -4.57
N ILE A 34 -1.33 7.45 -4.08
CA ILE A 34 -2.09 8.12 -3.04
C ILE A 34 -1.26 8.27 -1.77
N VAL A 35 -0.53 7.24 -1.35
CA VAL A 35 0.32 7.30 -0.16
C VAL A 35 1.48 8.28 -0.35
N GLY A 36 2.13 8.27 -1.52
CA GLY A 36 3.17 9.25 -1.86
C GLY A 36 2.66 10.70 -1.87
N GLU A 37 1.44 10.92 -2.39
CA GLU A 37 0.79 12.23 -2.38
C GLU A 37 0.48 12.69 -0.94
N VAL A 38 -0.13 11.81 -0.14
CA VAL A 38 -0.39 12.11 1.27
C VAL A 38 0.92 12.43 1.99
N ALA A 39 1.96 11.61 1.82
CA ALA A 39 3.27 11.83 2.44
C ALA A 39 3.86 13.20 2.08
N THR A 40 3.73 13.63 0.83
CA THR A 40 4.19 14.94 0.34
C THR A 40 3.61 16.09 1.17
N THR A 41 2.34 16.01 1.57
CA THR A 41 1.68 17.05 2.38
C THR A 41 2.23 17.18 3.81
N TYR A 42 2.96 16.18 4.30
CA TYR A 42 3.54 16.15 5.65
C TYR A 42 5.07 16.33 5.67
N LEU A 43 5.70 16.58 4.52
CA LEU A 43 7.14 16.81 4.47
C LEU A 43 7.50 18.13 5.16
N SER A 44 8.57 18.08 5.95
CA SER A 44 9.28 19.30 6.33
C SER A 44 10.00 19.88 5.12
N GLU A 45 10.26 21.18 5.11
CA GLU A 45 10.99 21.86 4.02
C GLU A 45 12.36 21.21 3.73
N PRO A 46 13.21 20.86 4.73
CA PRO A 46 14.46 20.16 4.45
C PRO A 46 14.26 18.77 3.81
N ALA A 47 13.20 18.06 4.18
CA ALA A 47 12.90 16.74 3.61
C ALA A 47 12.41 16.86 2.16
N ALA A 48 11.58 17.87 1.86
CA ALA A 48 11.12 18.14 0.51
C ALA A 48 12.30 18.47 -0.42
N THR A 49 13.21 19.35 -0.01
CA THR A 49 14.43 19.67 -0.79
C THR A 49 15.31 18.42 -1.01
N ALA A 50 15.52 17.60 0.02
CA ALA A 50 16.31 16.38 -0.13
C ALA A 50 15.66 15.38 -1.09
N ILE A 51 14.33 15.29 -1.11
CA ILE A 51 13.60 14.44 -2.07
C ILE A 51 13.74 14.99 -3.48
N GLU A 52 13.61 16.31 -3.68
CA GLU A 52 13.84 16.96 -4.98
C GLU A 52 15.26 16.73 -5.50
N ASP A 53 16.28 16.76 -4.63
CA ASP A 53 17.67 16.48 -5.02
C ASP A 53 17.87 15.02 -5.49
N VAL A 54 17.12 14.07 -4.93
CA VAL A 54 17.20 12.64 -5.28
C VAL A 54 16.37 12.31 -6.52
N LEU A 55 15.14 12.82 -6.60
CA LEU A 55 14.17 12.47 -7.64
C LEU A 55 14.18 13.44 -8.83
N GLY A 56 14.80 14.61 -8.70
CA GLY A 56 14.80 15.65 -9.71
C GLY A 56 13.38 16.17 -9.98
N PRO A 57 12.91 16.17 -11.25
CA PRO A 57 11.58 16.67 -11.60
C PRO A 57 10.44 15.72 -11.20
N GLU A 58 10.74 14.50 -10.77
CA GLU A 58 9.74 13.49 -10.43
C GLU A 58 9.23 13.68 -8.99
N GLY A 59 7.90 13.72 -8.83
CA GLY A 59 7.28 13.83 -7.51
C GLY A 59 7.27 12.52 -6.75
N LEU A 60 7.20 12.59 -5.41
CA LEU A 60 7.16 11.40 -4.54
C LEU A 60 5.99 10.45 -4.87
N ALA A 61 4.83 10.99 -5.28
CA ALA A 61 3.72 10.19 -5.75
C ALA A 61 4.08 9.37 -6.99
N GLU A 62 4.73 9.95 -8.00
CA GLU A 62 5.13 9.26 -9.23
C GLU A 62 6.19 8.18 -8.95
N ALA A 63 7.19 8.49 -8.12
CA ALA A 63 8.25 7.56 -7.76
C ALA A 63 7.74 6.37 -6.91
N SER A 64 6.61 6.52 -6.22
CA SER A 64 6.12 5.53 -5.24
C SER A 64 5.75 4.17 -5.83
N ASP A 65 5.38 4.08 -7.12
CA ASP A 65 5.06 2.80 -7.79
C ASP A 65 6.23 2.22 -8.59
N TRP A 66 7.39 2.87 -8.57
CA TRP A 66 8.56 2.45 -9.35
C TRP A 66 9.10 1.05 -8.97
N PRO A 67 9.24 0.67 -7.68
CA PRO A 67 9.68 -0.69 -7.33
C PRO A 67 8.76 -1.78 -7.88
N ASP A 68 7.45 -1.54 -7.87
CA ASP A 68 6.44 -2.45 -8.43
C ASP A 68 6.57 -2.59 -9.96
N TYR A 69 6.85 -1.48 -10.65
CA TYR A 69 7.14 -1.48 -12.08
C TYR A 69 8.41 -2.31 -12.39
N MET A 70 9.47 -2.07 -11.62
CA MET A 70 10.77 -2.72 -11.80
C MET A 70 10.77 -4.19 -11.44
N ARG A 71 9.77 -4.68 -10.69
CA ARG A 71 9.62 -6.13 -10.41
C ARG A 71 9.51 -6.99 -11.67
N SER A 72 9.14 -6.39 -12.80
CA SER A 72 9.08 -7.06 -14.11
C SER A 72 10.41 -7.02 -14.90
N ASN A 73 11.38 -6.23 -14.43
CA ASN A 73 12.70 -6.12 -15.06
C ASN A 73 13.42 -7.49 -15.00
N PRO A 74 14.05 -7.94 -16.12
CA PRO A 74 14.73 -9.23 -16.18
C PRO A 74 16.02 -9.33 -15.35
N ASP A 75 16.60 -8.23 -14.88
CA ASP A 75 17.84 -8.23 -14.11
C ASP A 75 17.70 -9.04 -12.81
N SER A 76 18.78 -9.75 -12.44
CA SER A 76 18.80 -10.65 -11.28
C SER A 76 18.46 -9.93 -9.97
N PHE A 77 18.86 -8.67 -9.85
CA PHE A 77 18.52 -7.82 -8.71
C PHE A 77 17.01 -7.75 -8.51
N TRP A 78 16.25 -7.35 -9.54
CA TRP A 78 14.80 -7.21 -9.47
C TRP A 78 14.06 -8.54 -9.33
N ARG A 79 14.60 -9.59 -9.95
CA ARG A 79 13.98 -10.91 -9.94
C ARG A 79 14.20 -11.71 -8.66
N SER A 80 15.32 -11.49 -7.97
CA SER A 80 15.76 -12.36 -6.86
C SER A 80 16.00 -11.60 -5.56
N GLU A 81 16.69 -10.47 -5.62
CA GLU A 81 17.14 -9.73 -4.43
C GLU A 81 16.04 -8.82 -3.92
N ALA A 82 15.47 -7.96 -4.78
CA ALA A 82 14.46 -6.99 -4.40
C ALA A 82 13.03 -7.56 -4.37
N ASN A 83 12.77 -8.67 -5.05
CA ASN A 83 11.44 -9.28 -5.13
C ASN A 83 10.75 -9.54 -3.77
N PRO A 84 11.45 -10.08 -2.74
CA PRO A 84 10.85 -10.35 -1.44
C PRO A 84 10.59 -9.09 -0.60
N TRP A 85 11.16 -7.94 -0.97
CA TRP A 85 11.01 -6.69 -0.21
C TRP A 85 9.60 -6.08 -0.31
N HIS A 86 8.69 -6.70 -1.07
CA HIS A 86 7.30 -6.28 -1.21
C HIS A 86 6.36 -6.92 -0.18
N TYR A 87 6.81 -7.91 0.58
CA TYR A 87 5.96 -8.64 1.52
C TYR A 87 6.74 -9.20 2.71
N VAL A 88 5.99 -9.64 3.72
CA VAL A 88 6.48 -10.46 4.82
C VAL A 88 5.64 -11.73 4.84
N THR A 89 6.29 -12.89 4.95
CA THR A 89 5.59 -14.17 5.07
C THR A 89 5.54 -14.59 6.54
N ILE A 90 4.35 -14.52 7.14
CA ILE A 90 4.12 -14.90 8.54
C ILE A 90 3.33 -16.22 8.58
N PRO A 91 3.86 -17.30 9.19
CA PRO A 91 3.11 -18.53 9.36
C PRO A 91 1.85 -18.34 10.21
N GLU A 92 0.86 -19.20 10.00
CA GLU A 92 -0.38 -19.15 10.78
C GLU A 92 -0.10 -19.29 12.29
N GLY A 93 -0.72 -18.43 13.09
CA GLY A 93 -0.56 -18.40 14.55
C GLY A 93 0.72 -17.73 15.05
N GLN A 94 1.54 -17.15 14.17
CA GLN A 94 2.75 -16.42 14.53
C GLN A 94 2.60 -14.91 14.31
N THR A 95 3.48 -14.14 14.93
CA THR A 95 3.68 -12.70 14.67
C THR A 95 5.04 -12.48 14.02
N TYR A 96 5.29 -11.29 13.46
CA TYR A 96 6.59 -11.00 12.85
C TYR A 96 7.78 -11.19 13.81
N ALA A 97 7.57 -10.91 15.10
CA ALA A 97 8.60 -11.09 16.13
C ALA A 97 8.99 -12.56 16.34
N ASP A 98 8.13 -13.51 15.92
CA ASP A 98 8.37 -14.95 16.05
C ASP A 98 9.08 -15.55 14.82
N VAL A 99 9.22 -14.78 13.73
CA VAL A 99 9.75 -15.26 12.45
C VAL A 99 11.13 -14.66 12.20
N THR A 100 12.07 -15.49 11.73
CA THR A 100 13.36 -15.00 11.23
C THR A 100 13.21 -14.56 9.78
N PRO A 101 13.55 -13.30 9.42
CA PRO A 101 13.56 -12.85 8.03
C PRO A 101 14.46 -13.74 7.16
N PRO A 102 14.12 -13.96 5.88
CA PRO A 102 14.96 -14.75 4.99
C PRO A 102 16.30 -14.03 4.73
N ALA A 103 17.31 -14.77 4.27
CA ALA A 103 18.67 -14.24 4.09
C ALA A 103 18.77 -13.06 3.09
N ASN A 104 17.85 -13.00 2.12
CA ASN A 104 17.71 -11.91 1.15
C ASN A 104 16.79 -10.77 1.63
N GLY A 105 16.29 -10.85 2.86
CA GLY A 105 15.42 -9.86 3.47
C GLY A 105 13.95 -9.93 3.06
N ASP A 106 13.14 -9.10 3.67
CA ASP A 106 11.72 -8.89 3.45
C ASP A 106 11.37 -7.38 3.47
N ALA A 107 10.07 -7.06 3.41
CA ALA A 107 9.61 -5.66 3.40
C ALA A 107 10.01 -4.85 4.65
N ILE A 108 10.25 -5.47 5.80
CA ILE A 108 10.67 -4.77 7.01
C ILE A 108 12.18 -4.55 6.99
N THR A 109 12.96 -5.58 6.66
CA THR A 109 14.43 -5.43 6.60
C THR A 109 14.89 -4.49 5.49
N ALA A 110 14.09 -4.31 4.44
CA ALA A 110 14.37 -3.38 3.36
C ALA A 110 14.27 -1.89 3.78
N LEU A 111 13.62 -1.60 4.90
CA LEU A 111 13.48 -0.25 5.46
C LEU A 111 14.54 0.09 6.52
N ALA A 112 15.36 -0.89 6.94
CA ALA A 112 16.26 -0.82 8.09
C ALA A 112 17.67 -0.31 7.74
#